data_AF-M7WJI8-F1
#
_entry.id   AF-M7WJI8-F1
#
_cell.length_a   1.000
_cell.length_b   1.000
_cell.length_c   1.000
_cell.angle_alpha   90.00
_cell.angle_beta   90.00
_cell.angle_gamma   90.00
#
_symmetry.space_group_name_H-M   'P 1'
#
loop_
_entity.id
_entity.type
_entity.pdbx_description
1 polymer ?
#
loop_
_entity_poly.entity_id
_entity_poly.type
_entity_poly.pdbx_seq_one_letter_code
_entity_poly.pdbx_strand_id
1 'polypeptide(L)'
;MKTIKSMDLKMITIEEKKPKKQSLKTIKKEPTLIKIKKETTDGTINEIKKEIVPIKKEIQPIKKEIQTIKQERKETQSKVSSISEKTSILVPKSKVVKKSPLERVAEINRRNALTSIPKNAFMKFVKDLVLSNQDFLDRNELRFQRDAILALHFIAEDFLVKLFEDSNLCALHAKRVTVDLRDIRLVLRLKKLY
;
A
#
# COMPACT_ATOMS: atom_id res chain seq x y z
N MET A 1 67.17 -46.14 -4.42
CA MET A 1 67.51 -46.51 -3.03
C MET A 1 68.25 -45.34 -2.37
N LYS A 2 67.73 -44.88 -1.22
CA LYS A 2 68.38 -44.21 -0.07
C LYS A 2 69.23 -42.92 -0.28
N THR A 3 68.53 -41.79 -0.11
CA THR A 3 68.69 -40.66 0.86
C THR A 3 69.96 -40.50 1.74
N ILE A 4 70.21 -39.21 2.11
CA ILE A 4 70.86 -38.62 3.34
C ILE A 4 72.30 -38.10 3.07
N LYS A 5 72.82 -36.90 3.45
CA LYS A 5 72.57 -35.80 4.43
C LYS A 5 73.43 -34.59 3.98
N SER A 6 73.06 -33.32 4.16
CA SER A 6 73.53 -32.38 5.22
C SER A 6 73.73 -31.00 4.54
N MET A 7 72.94 -29.96 4.84
CA MET A 7 73.33 -28.79 5.66
C MET A 7 74.80 -28.36 5.48
N ASP A 8 75.06 -27.21 4.84
CA ASP A 8 75.46 -25.99 5.56
C ASP A 8 75.55 -24.72 4.69
N LEU A 9 75.39 -23.59 5.39
CA LEU A 9 75.19 -22.23 4.93
C LEU A 9 76.51 -21.41 4.95
N LYS A 10 76.56 -20.42 4.04
CA LYS A 10 77.20 -19.08 4.11
C LYS A 10 78.54 -18.80 3.40
N MET A 11 78.54 -17.56 2.89
CA MET A 11 79.63 -16.65 2.57
C MET A 11 80.30 -16.74 1.20
N ILE A 12 79.73 -16.03 0.23
CA ILE A 12 80.53 -15.17 -0.66
C ILE A 12 79.79 -13.83 -0.83
N THR A 13 80.37 -12.79 -0.25
CA THR A 13 80.01 -11.37 -0.34
C THR A 13 80.52 -10.79 -1.66
N ILE A 14 79.67 -10.14 -2.47
CA ILE A 14 80.09 -9.20 -3.53
C ILE A 14 79.15 -7.97 -3.55
N GLU A 15 79.74 -6.86 -3.11
CA GLU A 15 79.57 -5.44 -3.46
C GLU A 15 78.27 -4.65 -3.22
N GLU A 16 78.45 -3.61 -2.39
CA GLU A 16 77.54 -2.50 -2.13
C GLU A 16 77.38 -1.56 -3.34
N LYS A 17 76.14 -1.15 -3.63
CA LYS A 17 75.85 0.07 -4.41
C LYS A 17 74.83 0.93 -3.67
N LYS A 18 75.30 1.91 -2.90
CA LYS A 18 74.46 2.95 -2.24
C LYS A 18 73.83 3.90 -3.27
N PRO A 19 72.51 4.19 -3.22
CA PRO A 19 71.95 5.35 -3.90
C PRO A 19 71.70 6.53 -2.94
N LYS A 20 72.49 7.60 -3.17
CA LYS A 20 72.15 9.04 -3.23
C LYS A 20 71.21 9.69 -2.19
N LYS A 21 71.78 10.67 -1.48
CA LYS A 21 71.21 11.68 -0.55
C LYS A 21 70.08 12.60 -1.11
N GLN A 22 69.45 12.28 -2.26
CA GLN A 22 68.46 13.14 -2.92
C GLN A 22 67.01 12.93 -2.44
N SER A 23 66.69 11.85 -1.74
CA SER A 23 65.33 11.53 -1.28
C SER A 23 64.90 12.20 0.04
N LEU A 24 65.84 12.78 0.80
CA LEU A 24 65.53 13.36 2.13
C LEU A 24 65.03 14.81 2.08
N LYS A 25 65.18 15.53 0.96
CA LYS A 25 64.66 16.91 0.80
C LYS A 25 63.19 16.96 0.37
N THR A 26 62.67 15.89 -0.24
CA THR A 26 61.29 15.84 -0.74
C THR A 26 60.28 15.62 0.39
N ILE A 27 60.68 14.93 1.47
CA ILE A 27 59.80 14.57 2.60
C ILE A 27 59.52 15.77 3.53
N LYS A 28 60.36 16.82 3.53
CA LYS A 28 60.16 18.01 4.38
C LYS A 28 59.16 19.05 3.82
N LYS A 29 58.73 18.93 2.55
CA LYS A 29 57.77 19.87 1.91
C LYS A 29 56.31 19.41 1.94
N GLU A 30 56.03 18.14 2.23
CA GLU A 30 54.65 17.65 2.38
C GLU A 30 53.90 18.11 3.65
N PRO A 31 54.52 18.24 4.84
CA PRO A 31 53.75 18.60 6.04
C PRO A 31 53.28 20.06 6.06
N THR A 32 53.87 20.96 5.27
CA THR A 32 53.46 22.38 5.20
C THR A 32 52.21 22.59 4.34
N LEU A 33 52.07 21.87 3.23
CA LEU A 33 50.88 21.95 2.36
C LEU A 33 49.62 21.33 3.01
N ILE A 34 49.80 20.31 3.85
CA ILE A 34 48.71 19.69 4.62
C ILE A 34 48.24 20.62 5.76
N LYS A 35 49.15 21.38 6.35
CA LYS A 35 48.83 22.38 7.38
C LYS A 35 47.98 23.53 6.82
N ILE A 36 48.36 24.07 5.67
CA ILE A 36 47.63 25.14 4.99
C ILE A 36 46.24 24.67 4.55
N LYS A 37 46.11 23.44 4.02
CA LYS A 37 44.80 22.87 3.64
C LYS A 37 43.88 22.66 4.85
N LYS A 38 44.41 22.22 6.00
CA LYS A 38 43.62 22.10 7.24
C LYS A 38 43.12 23.45 7.76
N GLU A 39 43.99 24.46 7.79
CA GLU A 39 43.61 25.83 8.20
C GLU A 39 42.54 26.44 7.28
N THR A 40 42.62 26.18 5.97
CA THR A 40 41.61 26.66 5.00
C THR A 40 40.27 25.95 5.19
N THR A 41 40.26 24.62 5.42
CA THR A 41 39.01 23.87 5.68
C THR A 41 38.39 24.18 7.03
N ASP A 42 39.20 24.45 8.06
CA ASP A 42 38.71 24.79 9.40
C ASP A 42 38.10 26.21 9.42
N GLY A 43 38.63 27.13 8.61
CA GLY A 43 38.03 28.44 8.34
C GLY A 43 36.64 28.33 7.70
N THR A 44 36.51 27.56 6.61
CA THR A 44 35.23 27.33 5.92
C THR A 44 34.20 26.63 6.82
N ILE A 45 34.62 25.68 7.65
CA ILE A 45 33.74 25.01 8.62
C ILE A 45 33.25 25.98 9.70
N ASN A 46 34.08 26.93 10.14
CA ASN A 46 33.71 27.91 11.15
C ASN A 46 32.75 28.98 10.60
N GLU A 47 32.85 29.32 9.32
CA GLU A 47 31.88 30.17 8.62
C GLU A 47 30.52 29.47 8.47
N ILE A 48 30.50 28.21 8.01
CA ILE A 48 29.27 27.39 7.93
C ILE A 48 28.63 27.24 9.32
N LYS A 49 29.43 27.05 10.38
CA LYS A 49 28.90 27.00 11.76
C LYS A 49 28.30 28.34 12.20
N LYS A 50 28.86 29.48 11.79
CA LYS A 50 28.29 30.81 12.07
C LYS A 50 26.94 31.02 11.36
N GLU A 51 26.75 30.46 10.17
CA GLU A 51 25.48 30.52 9.41
C GLU A 51 24.40 29.56 9.94
N ILE A 52 24.78 28.42 10.52
CA ILE A 52 23.82 27.44 11.10
C ILE A 52 23.22 27.91 12.44
N VAL A 53 23.93 28.74 13.21
CA VAL A 53 23.49 29.24 14.53
C VAL A 53 22.17 30.03 14.48
N PRO A 54 21.94 30.99 13.54
CA PRO A 54 20.66 31.66 13.41
C PRO A 54 19.53 30.72 12.95
N ILE A 55 19.79 29.81 12.01
CA ILE A 55 18.81 28.81 11.54
C ILE A 55 18.34 27.91 12.69
N LYS A 56 19.26 27.51 13.57
CA LYS A 56 18.91 26.71 14.75
C LYS A 56 18.09 27.49 15.78
N LYS A 57 18.25 28.82 15.86
CA LYS A 57 17.44 29.70 16.71
C LYS A 57 16.01 29.85 16.18
N GLU A 58 15.82 29.90 14.87
CA GLU A 58 14.49 29.98 14.23
C GLU A 58 13.70 28.65 14.30
N ILE A 59 14.38 27.50 14.30
CA ILE A 59 13.72 26.19 14.41
C ILE A 59 13.24 25.88 15.84
N GLN A 60 13.81 26.53 16.87
CA GLN A 60 13.42 26.32 18.27
C GLN A 60 11.95 26.65 18.59
N PRO A 61 11.39 27.81 18.20
CA PRO A 61 9.98 28.10 18.43
C PRO A 61 9.06 27.16 17.66
N ILE A 62 9.38 26.82 16.40
CA ILE A 62 8.61 25.89 15.57
C ILE A 62 8.52 24.50 16.23
N LYS A 63 9.62 24.04 16.83
CA LYS A 63 9.64 22.75 17.55
C LYS A 63 8.74 22.77 18.79
N LYS A 64 8.67 23.91 19.51
CA LYS A 64 7.78 24.07 20.67
C LYS A 64 6.32 24.11 20.23
N GLU A 65 6.00 24.84 19.16
CA GLU A 65 4.65 24.94 18.60
C GLU A 65 4.10 23.59 18.12
N ILE A 66 4.93 22.79 17.44
CA ILE A 66 4.59 21.40 17.07
C ILE A 66 4.31 20.53 18.31
N GLN A 67 5.00 20.78 19.41
CA GLN A 67 4.81 20.03 20.65
C GLN A 67 3.48 20.39 21.32
N THR A 68 3.09 21.67 21.29
CA THR A 68 1.78 22.16 21.76
C THR A 68 0.64 21.59 20.91
N ILE A 69 0.75 21.64 19.58
CA ILE A 69 -0.25 21.09 18.65
C ILE A 69 -0.45 19.58 18.85
N LYS A 70 0.62 18.84 19.17
CA LYS A 70 0.53 17.41 19.50
C LYS A 70 -0.22 17.15 20.81
N GLN A 71 -0.04 18.00 21.81
CA GLN A 71 -0.78 17.91 23.08
C GLN A 71 -2.27 18.23 22.88
N GLU A 72 -2.60 19.30 22.14
CA GLU A 72 -3.98 19.68 21.81
C GLU A 72 -4.71 18.60 20.98
N ARG A 73 -4.01 17.96 20.03
CA ARG A 73 -4.54 16.80 19.30
C ARG A 73 -4.88 15.64 20.22
N LYS A 74 -4.03 15.34 21.21
CA LYS A 74 -4.25 14.24 22.16
C LYS A 74 -5.47 14.50 23.05
N GLU A 75 -5.68 15.74 23.49
CA GLU A 75 -6.86 16.15 24.24
C GLU A 75 -8.14 16.17 23.38
N THR A 76 -8.05 16.59 22.12
CA THR A 76 -9.18 16.54 21.19
C THR A 76 -9.57 15.09 20.91
N GLN A 77 -8.59 14.20 20.77
CA GLN A 77 -8.82 12.78 20.50
C GLN A 77 -9.49 12.06 21.69
N SER A 78 -9.16 12.42 22.94
CA SER A 78 -9.83 11.87 24.14
C SER A 78 -11.26 12.43 24.33
N LYS A 79 -11.52 13.67 23.93
CA LYS A 79 -12.88 14.23 23.87
C LYS A 79 -13.74 13.55 22.80
N VAL A 80 -13.18 13.28 21.62
CA VAL A 80 -13.89 12.59 20.54
C VAL A 80 -14.20 11.13 20.91
N SER A 81 -13.27 10.42 21.58
CA SER A 81 -13.51 9.04 22.03
C SER A 81 -14.62 8.96 23.09
N SER A 82 -14.64 9.89 24.05
CA SER A 82 -15.69 9.94 25.07
C SER A 82 -17.08 10.32 24.52
N ILE A 83 -17.14 11.15 23.46
CA ILE A 83 -18.40 11.43 22.74
C ILE A 83 -18.87 10.19 21.97
N SER A 84 -17.96 9.47 21.32
CA SER A 84 -18.26 8.21 20.61
C SER A 84 -18.76 7.11 21.56
N GLU A 85 -18.21 7.03 22.77
CA GLU A 85 -18.67 6.08 23.79
C GLU A 85 -20.09 6.42 24.26
N LYS A 86 -20.38 7.71 24.52
CA LYS A 86 -21.74 8.16 24.90
C LYS A 86 -22.78 7.92 23.80
N THR A 87 -22.44 8.11 22.53
CA THR A 87 -23.34 7.80 21.40
C THR A 87 -23.55 6.30 21.20
N SER A 88 -22.57 5.47 21.57
CA SER A 88 -22.69 4.01 21.44
C SER A 88 -23.61 3.33 22.46
N ILE A 89 -23.97 4.02 23.55
CA ILE A 89 -24.93 3.53 24.57
C ILE A 89 -26.37 3.76 24.10
N LEU A 90 -26.62 4.78 23.27
CA LEU A 90 -27.95 5.16 22.78
C LEU A 90 -28.42 4.30 21.58
N VAL A 91 -27.51 3.60 20.91
CA VAL A 91 -27.83 2.67 19.82
C VAL A 91 -27.48 1.26 20.29
N PRO A 92 -28.46 0.38 20.59
CA PRO A 92 -28.15 -0.98 20.94
C PRO A 92 -27.44 -1.63 19.75
N LYS A 93 -26.15 -2.01 19.93
CA LYS A 93 -25.44 -2.85 18.98
C LYS A 93 -26.21 -4.17 18.90
N SER A 94 -26.97 -4.38 17.83
CA SER A 94 -27.62 -5.65 17.58
C SER A 94 -26.55 -6.74 17.60
N LYS A 95 -26.62 -7.69 18.54
CA LYS A 95 -25.80 -8.90 18.44
C LYS A 95 -26.13 -9.54 17.09
N VAL A 96 -25.15 -9.58 16.20
CA VAL A 96 -25.31 -10.28 14.91
C VAL A 96 -25.50 -11.76 15.26
N VAL A 97 -26.76 -12.20 15.29
CA VAL A 97 -27.09 -13.61 15.46
C VAL A 97 -26.55 -14.32 14.23
N LYS A 98 -25.47 -15.08 14.41
CA LYS A 98 -24.93 -15.92 13.35
C LYS A 98 -25.96 -17.02 13.10
N LYS A 99 -26.72 -16.88 12.02
CA LYS A 99 -27.71 -17.87 11.57
C LYS A 99 -27.08 -19.26 11.53
N SER A 100 -27.85 -20.27 11.94
CA SER A 100 -27.36 -21.66 11.90
C SER A 100 -27.18 -22.13 10.44
N PRO A 101 -26.36 -23.14 10.17
CA PRO A 101 -26.25 -23.72 8.82
C PRO A 101 -27.60 -24.21 8.26
N LEU A 102 -28.44 -24.82 9.10
CA LEU A 102 -29.78 -25.28 8.76
C LEU A 102 -30.71 -24.12 8.38
N GLU A 103 -30.62 -23.00 9.11
CA GLU A 103 -31.39 -21.79 8.83
C GLU A 103 -30.99 -21.15 7.49
N ARG A 104 -29.69 -21.19 7.12
CA ARG A 104 -29.25 -20.75 5.79
C ARG A 104 -29.84 -21.59 4.67
N VAL A 105 -29.86 -22.91 4.84
CA VAL A 105 -30.45 -23.84 3.86
C VAL A 105 -31.96 -23.61 3.75
N ALA A 106 -32.65 -23.45 4.89
CA ALA A 106 -34.07 -23.11 4.92
C ALA A 106 -34.36 -21.77 4.23
N GLU A 107 -33.50 -20.77 4.40
CA GLU A 107 -33.63 -19.47 3.74
C GLU A 107 -33.45 -19.56 2.22
N ILE A 108 -32.48 -20.35 1.74
CA ILE A 108 -32.30 -20.64 0.31
C ILE A 108 -33.58 -21.29 -0.25
N ASN A 109 -34.09 -22.33 0.43
CA ASN A 109 -35.29 -23.05 0.00
C ASN A 109 -36.57 -22.21 0.08
N ARG A 110 -36.56 -21.13 0.88
CA ARG A 110 -37.68 -20.19 0.99
C ARG A 110 -37.67 -19.10 -0.08
N ARG A 111 -36.52 -18.83 -0.72
CA ARG A 111 -36.39 -17.85 -1.81
C ARG A 111 -36.92 -18.42 -3.13
N ASN A 112 -38.21 -18.76 -3.14
CA ASN A 112 -38.91 -19.21 -4.33
C ASN A 112 -40.09 -18.24 -4.56
N ALA A 113 -40.13 -17.66 -5.77
CA ALA A 113 -41.23 -16.90 -6.38
C ALA A 113 -41.21 -15.36 -6.37
N LEU A 114 -40.27 -14.67 -5.73
CA LEU A 114 -40.20 -13.18 -5.78
C LEU A 114 -38.88 -12.67 -6.35
N THR A 115 -38.96 -11.52 -7.03
CA THR A 115 -37.77 -10.83 -7.54
C THR A 115 -36.89 -10.38 -6.39
N SER A 116 -35.63 -10.78 -6.38
CA SER A 116 -34.71 -10.51 -5.26
C SER A 116 -34.23 -9.06 -5.21
N ILE A 117 -34.28 -8.36 -6.35
CA ILE A 117 -33.88 -6.96 -6.50
C ILE A 117 -35.15 -6.08 -6.37
N PRO A 118 -35.10 -4.97 -5.60
CA PRO A 118 -36.21 -4.04 -5.53
C PRO A 118 -36.48 -3.35 -6.88
N LYS A 119 -37.67 -3.56 -7.44
CA LYS A 119 -38.08 -3.03 -8.75
C LYS A 119 -37.87 -1.52 -8.91
N ASN A 120 -38.13 -0.74 -7.86
CA ASN A 120 -37.95 0.72 -7.90
C ASN A 120 -36.46 1.13 -8.00
N ALA A 121 -35.58 0.43 -7.28
CA ALA A 121 -34.14 0.71 -7.33
C ALA A 121 -33.57 0.37 -8.72
N PHE A 122 -33.97 -0.77 -9.29
CA PHE A 122 -33.56 -1.16 -10.63
C PHE A 122 -34.09 -0.20 -11.70
N MET A 123 -35.35 0.21 -11.60
CA MET A 123 -35.93 1.18 -12.53
C MET A 123 -35.18 2.52 -12.50
N LYS A 124 -34.84 3.02 -11.31
CA LYS A 124 -34.03 4.25 -11.17
C LYS A 124 -32.66 4.07 -11.81
N PHE A 125 -31.97 2.98 -11.50
CA PHE A 125 -30.67 2.65 -12.08
C PHE A 125 -30.68 2.61 -13.62
N VAL A 126 -31.68 1.96 -14.23
CA VAL A 126 -31.80 1.90 -15.69
C VAL A 126 -32.01 3.30 -16.29
N LYS A 127 -32.86 4.12 -15.66
CA LYS A 127 -33.08 5.50 -16.11
C LYS A 127 -31.82 6.34 -15.97
N ASP A 128 -31.12 6.22 -14.84
CA ASP A 128 -29.90 6.96 -14.57
C ASP A 128 -28.79 6.61 -15.57
N LEU A 129 -28.61 5.32 -15.90
CA LEU A 129 -27.65 4.87 -16.91
C LEU A 129 -27.93 5.50 -18.28
N VAL A 130 -29.18 5.48 -18.71
CA VAL A 130 -29.56 6.00 -20.02
C VAL A 130 -29.43 7.52 -20.07
N LEU A 131 -29.75 8.22 -18.98
CA LEU A 131 -29.54 9.66 -18.89
C LEU A 131 -28.05 10.05 -18.80
N SER A 132 -27.19 9.20 -18.22
CA SER A 132 -25.75 9.44 -18.13
C SER A 132 -25.00 9.24 -19.45
N ASN A 133 -25.52 8.38 -20.33
CA ASN A 133 -24.88 8.08 -21.60
C ASN A 133 -25.16 9.20 -22.62
N GLN A 134 -24.09 9.79 -23.15
CA GLN A 134 -24.18 10.92 -24.09
C GLN A 134 -24.66 10.52 -25.48
N ASP A 135 -24.62 9.23 -25.81
CA ASP A 135 -24.99 8.69 -27.12
C ASP A 135 -26.50 8.80 -27.41
N PHE A 136 -27.32 9.00 -26.39
CA PHE A 136 -28.75 9.19 -26.55
C PHE A 136 -29.05 10.66 -26.85
N LEU A 137 -29.31 10.97 -28.14
CA LEU A 137 -29.50 12.33 -28.65
C LEU A 137 -30.74 13.04 -28.06
N ASP A 138 -31.77 12.29 -27.65
CA ASP A 138 -33.06 12.84 -27.19
C ASP A 138 -33.33 12.54 -25.71
N ARG A 139 -32.40 12.95 -24.82
CA ARG A 139 -32.47 12.68 -23.37
C ARG A 139 -33.75 13.14 -22.68
N ASN A 140 -34.39 14.19 -23.21
CA ASN A 140 -35.61 14.77 -22.62
C ASN A 140 -36.91 14.12 -23.12
N GLU A 141 -36.85 13.30 -24.17
CA GLU A 141 -38.03 12.68 -24.78
C GLU A 141 -38.10 11.16 -24.61
N LEU A 142 -37.06 10.55 -24.04
CA LEU A 142 -37.03 9.10 -23.88
C LEU A 142 -38.02 8.62 -22.82
N ARG A 143 -39.01 7.85 -23.27
CA ARG A 143 -40.03 7.22 -22.41
C ARG A 143 -39.77 5.72 -22.32
N PHE A 144 -39.88 5.17 -21.12
CA PHE A 144 -39.71 3.73 -20.89
C PHE A 144 -41.06 3.05 -20.76
N GLN A 145 -41.27 1.99 -21.54
CA GLN A 145 -42.38 1.08 -21.35
C GLN A 145 -42.21 0.30 -20.03
N ARG A 146 -43.28 0.17 -19.24
CA ARG A 146 -43.28 -0.59 -17.99
C ARG A 146 -42.81 -2.03 -18.19
N ASP A 147 -43.35 -2.70 -19.20
CA ASP A 147 -43.07 -4.11 -19.47
C ASP A 147 -41.64 -4.32 -19.95
N ALA A 148 -41.06 -3.35 -20.68
CA ALA A 148 -39.66 -3.41 -21.09
C ALA A 148 -38.71 -3.36 -19.88
N ILE A 149 -38.97 -2.46 -18.91
CA ILE A 149 -38.16 -2.40 -17.69
C ILE A 149 -38.31 -3.69 -16.87
N LEU A 150 -39.53 -4.24 -16.79
CA LEU A 150 -39.77 -5.51 -16.09
C LEU A 150 -39.06 -6.67 -16.77
N ALA A 151 -39.11 -6.77 -18.11
CA ALA A 151 -38.40 -7.80 -18.85
C ALA A 151 -36.88 -7.72 -18.61
N LEU A 152 -36.31 -6.51 -18.66
CA LEU A 152 -34.90 -6.29 -18.37
C LEU A 152 -34.55 -6.70 -16.93
N HIS A 153 -35.43 -6.42 -15.97
CA HIS A 153 -35.27 -6.84 -14.58
C HIS A 153 -35.22 -8.36 -14.43
N PHE A 154 -36.17 -9.07 -15.06
CA PHE A 154 -36.21 -10.54 -15.03
C PHE A 154 -34.97 -11.15 -15.67
N ILE A 155 -34.53 -10.64 -16.83
CA ILE A 155 -33.33 -11.14 -17.51
C ILE A 155 -32.07 -10.88 -16.67
N ALA A 156 -31.96 -9.72 -16.03
CA ALA A 156 -30.82 -9.40 -15.18
C ALA A 156 -30.75 -10.33 -13.96
N GLU A 157 -31.88 -10.60 -13.29
CA GLU A 157 -31.92 -11.55 -12.18
C GLU A 157 -31.60 -12.97 -12.62
N ASP A 158 -32.20 -13.42 -13.74
CA ASP A 158 -31.95 -14.73 -14.32
C ASP A 158 -30.46 -14.93 -14.59
N PHE A 159 -29.84 -13.97 -15.28
CA PHE A 159 -28.41 -13.98 -15.56
C PHE A 159 -27.57 -14.08 -14.28
N LEU A 160 -27.88 -13.28 -13.26
CA LEU A 160 -27.14 -13.30 -11.99
C LEU A 160 -27.29 -14.62 -11.25
N VAL A 161 -28.49 -15.21 -11.21
CA VAL A 161 -28.74 -16.52 -10.60
C VAL A 161 -27.88 -17.59 -11.28
N LYS A 162 -27.90 -17.64 -12.63
CA LYS A 162 -27.10 -18.61 -13.40
C LYS A 162 -25.61 -18.39 -13.21
N LEU A 163 -25.16 -17.14 -13.13
CA LEU A 163 -23.76 -16.81 -12.87
C LEU A 163 -23.31 -17.29 -11.49
N PHE A 164 -24.15 -17.13 -10.46
CA PHE A 164 -23.84 -17.57 -9.10
C PHE A 164 -23.92 -19.09 -8.93
N GLU A 165 -24.81 -19.78 -9.66
CA GLU A 165 -24.84 -21.24 -9.73
C GLU A 165 -23.51 -21.80 -10.25
N ASP A 166 -23.03 -21.29 -11.39
CA ASP A 166 -21.74 -21.69 -11.95
C ASP A 166 -20.57 -21.32 -11.03
N SER A 167 -20.62 -20.13 -10.42
CA SER A 167 -19.57 -19.68 -9.49
C SER A 167 -19.52 -20.56 -8.23
N ASN A 168 -20.67 -21.06 -7.77
CA ASN A 168 -20.75 -22.01 -6.67
C ASN A 168 -20.13 -23.36 -7.04
N LEU A 169 -20.34 -23.83 -8.28
CA LEU A 169 -19.67 -25.04 -8.80
C LEU A 169 -18.14 -24.85 -8.86
N CYS A 170 -17.65 -23.67 -9.28
CA CYS A 170 -16.22 -23.36 -9.25
C CYS A 170 -15.64 -23.33 -7.83
N ALA A 171 -16.37 -22.76 -6.86
CA ALA A 171 -15.97 -22.79 -5.45
C ALA A 171 -15.86 -24.23 -4.93
N LEU A 172 -16.86 -25.07 -5.25
CA LEU A 172 -16.88 -26.48 -4.87
C LEU A 172 -15.73 -27.27 -5.52
N HIS A 173 -15.42 -26.99 -6.78
CA HIS A 173 -14.28 -27.57 -7.49
C HIS A 173 -12.95 -27.27 -6.77
N ALA A 174 -12.82 -26.08 -6.20
CA ALA A 174 -11.68 -25.67 -5.39
C ALA A 174 -11.75 -26.12 -3.91
N LYS A 175 -12.66 -27.04 -3.55
CA LYS A 175 -12.92 -27.53 -2.18
C LYS A 175 -13.28 -26.42 -1.17
N ARG A 176 -13.90 -25.33 -1.63
CA ARG A 176 -14.42 -24.24 -0.80
C ARG A 176 -15.94 -24.25 -0.82
N VAL A 177 -16.54 -23.74 0.25
CA VAL A 177 -18.00 -23.48 0.33
C VAL A 177 -18.32 -22.01 0.08
N THR A 178 -17.36 -21.12 0.32
CA THR A 178 -17.52 -19.68 0.09
C THR A 178 -17.12 -19.31 -1.33
N VAL A 179 -18.04 -18.68 -2.06
CA VAL A 179 -17.80 -18.10 -3.39
C VAL A 179 -16.90 -16.86 -3.26
N ASP A 180 -15.87 -16.79 -4.10
CA ASP A 180 -14.91 -15.68 -4.17
C ASP A 180 -14.98 -14.98 -5.54
N LEU A 181 -14.44 -13.77 -5.63
CA LEU A 181 -14.32 -13.00 -6.88
C LEU A 181 -13.55 -13.75 -7.96
N ARG A 182 -12.64 -14.65 -7.57
CA ARG A 182 -11.90 -15.51 -8.51
C ARG A 182 -12.81 -16.49 -9.23
N ASP A 183 -13.83 -17.01 -8.55
CA ASP A 183 -14.77 -17.98 -9.11
C ASP A 183 -15.65 -17.29 -10.17
N ILE A 184 -16.17 -16.10 -9.84
CA ILE A 184 -16.96 -15.28 -10.78
C ILE A 184 -16.14 -14.89 -12.01
N ARG A 185 -14.90 -14.41 -11.81
CA ARG A 185 -14.00 -14.04 -12.92
C ARG A 185 -13.69 -15.23 -13.82
N LEU A 186 -13.48 -16.41 -13.24
CA LEU A 186 -13.26 -17.64 -14.00
C LEU A 186 -14.48 -17.95 -14.86
N VAL A 187 -15.68 -17.95 -14.28
CA VAL A 187 -16.92 -18.21 -15.01
C VAL A 187 -17.13 -17.21 -16.15
N LEU A 188 -16.94 -15.91 -15.89
CA LEU A 188 -17.08 -14.87 -16.92
C LEU A 188 -16.11 -15.08 -18.09
N ARG A 189 -14.87 -15.48 -17.80
CA ARG A 189 -13.87 -15.81 -18.82
C ARG A 189 -14.24 -17.06 -19.62
N LEU A 190 -14.73 -18.10 -18.95
CA LEU A 190 -15.18 -19.34 -19.62
C LEU A 190 -16.40 -19.09 -20.51
N LYS A 191 -17.33 -18.25 -20.06
CA LYS A 191 -18.51 -17.84 -20.81
C LYS A 191 -18.23 -16.81 -21.92
N LYS A 192 -16.98 -16.33 -22.05
CA LYS A 192 -16.57 -15.30 -23.04
C LYS A 192 -17.43 -14.03 -22.97
N LEU A 193 -17.86 -13.65 -21.77
CA LEU A 193 -18.65 -12.44 -21.53
C LEU A 193 -17.79 -11.20 -21.28
N TYR A 194 -16.46 -11.37 -21.36
CA TYR A 194 -15.44 -10.34 -21.18
C TYR A 194 -14.20 -10.70 -21.98
#